data_AF-A0A356EH93-F1
#
_entry.id   AF-A0A356EH93-F1
#
_cell.length_a   1.000
_cell.length_b   1.000
_cell.length_c   1.000
_cell.angle_alpha   90.00
_cell.angle_beta   90.00
_cell.angle_gamma   90.00
#
_symmetry.space_group_name_H-M   'P 1'
#
loop_
_entity.id
_entity.type
_entity.pdbx_description
1 polymer ?
#
loop_
_entity_poly.entity_id
_entity_poly.type
_entity_poly.pdbx_seq_one_letter_code
_entity_poly.pdbx_strand_id
1 'polypeptide(L)'
;MVLAALWLATALALPAQAAPPAAASAEPPPNLDARAIVIMDYARGEVLFERNADLPIPPASLTKLMTLHLMYEAIAAGRFRRDTIVPILPEDVNLPYGSALMYLQAGMNVPVLDLMLGLAVISGNDAARATARFMSGSITDFAALMNAAAAEIGLTQTHFEEPSGLSAQNISTARDLAVFSRYYLKRHPEAIREIHNVYTMEFPRADIMPPGVPPPAGKILLRNRNHLIFDYEGCDGLKTGYIDESGYNIIVTAERDGTRFIVVSLGGKNGTAARSQTAASLLDWAFRRWQTVNVPAPALPALRIWDYAGKFSVPVIDDSLVFTLDRTDAAMLHSRLVFETDLRAPLAAGVKVGSLILSAGERVIRRLDIVTAVDIPRGNFFIRLRDALTRFWNRLFQP
;
A
#
# COMPACT_ATOMS: atom_id res chain seq x y z
N MET A 1 -78.29 -47.77 -3.46
CA MET A 1 -76.87 -47.81 -3.08
C MET A 1 -76.14 -46.75 -3.86
N VAL A 2 -75.83 -45.59 -3.26
CA VAL A 2 -75.14 -44.48 -3.91
C VAL A 2 -73.88 -44.17 -3.10
N LEU A 3 -72.74 -44.16 -3.79
CA LEU A 3 -71.38 -44.15 -3.25
C LEU A 3 -71.03 -42.86 -2.50
N ALA A 4 -70.37 -43.01 -1.35
CA ALA A 4 -69.70 -41.94 -0.61
C ALA A 4 -68.27 -41.74 -1.16
N ALA A 5 -67.95 -40.51 -1.58
CA ALA A 5 -66.62 -40.12 -2.04
C ALA A 5 -65.81 -39.55 -0.87
N LEU A 6 -64.73 -40.24 -0.48
CA LEU A 6 -63.69 -39.74 0.43
C LEU A 6 -62.82 -38.72 -0.32
N TRP A 7 -62.77 -37.48 0.16
CA TRP A 7 -61.78 -36.49 -0.27
C TRP A 7 -60.55 -36.58 0.63
N LEU A 8 -59.42 -37.03 0.06
CA LEU A 8 -58.11 -37.03 0.72
C LEU A 8 -57.50 -35.63 0.56
N ALA A 9 -57.42 -34.87 1.66
CA ALA A 9 -56.74 -33.58 1.67
C ALA A 9 -55.21 -33.79 1.73
N THR A 10 -54.54 -33.71 0.58
CA THR A 10 -53.07 -33.65 0.51
C THR A 10 -52.58 -32.27 0.96
N ALA A 11 -52.00 -32.19 2.16
CA ALA A 11 -51.30 -31.00 2.63
C ALA A 11 -50.01 -30.81 1.80
N LEU A 12 -50.01 -29.80 0.93
CA LEU A 12 -48.82 -29.32 0.23
C LEU A 12 -47.89 -28.66 1.25
N ALA A 13 -46.81 -29.35 1.63
CA ALA A 13 -45.72 -28.75 2.37
C ALA A 13 -44.99 -27.74 1.47
N LEU A 14 -45.19 -26.45 1.74
CA LEU A 14 -44.42 -25.38 1.09
C LEU A 14 -42.94 -25.53 1.47
N PRO A 15 -41.99 -25.43 0.52
CA PRO A 15 -40.57 -25.45 0.85
C PRO A 15 -40.26 -24.27 1.76
N ALA A 16 -39.68 -24.55 2.93
CA ALA A 16 -39.20 -23.53 3.84
C ALA A 16 -38.12 -22.71 3.12
N GLN A 17 -38.45 -21.46 2.79
CA GLN A 17 -37.50 -20.52 2.21
C GLN A 17 -36.46 -20.21 3.29
N ALA A 18 -35.26 -20.79 3.14
CA ALA A 18 -34.15 -20.48 4.03
C ALA A 18 -33.90 -18.97 4.00
N ALA A 19 -34.01 -18.33 5.16
CA ALA A 19 -33.64 -16.93 5.31
C ALA A 19 -32.18 -16.77 4.85
N PRO A 20 -31.83 -15.73 4.07
CA PRO A 20 -30.45 -15.47 3.73
C PRO A 20 -29.63 -15.38 5.02
N PRO A 21 -28.40 -15.93 5.06
CA PRO A 21 -27.55 -15.82 6.24
C PRO A 21 -27.44 -14.34 6.59
N ALA A 22 -27.78 -13.99 7.83
CA ALA A 22 -27.60 -12.64 8.34
C ALA A 22 -26.14 -12.27 8.10
N ALA A 23 -25.90 -11.35 7.16
CA ALA A 23 -24.58 -10.78 6.97
C ALA A 23 -24.14 -10.26 8.34
N ALA A 24 -23.06 -10.83 8.88
CA ALA A 24 -22.47 -10.35 10.12
C ALA A 24 -22.37 -8.83 10.01
N SER A 25 -23.10 -8.12 10.87
CA SER A 25 -23.22 -6.67 10.80
C SER A 25 -21.81 -6.09 10.89
N ALA A 26 -21.28 -5.61 9.78
CA ALA A 26 -19.96 -5.00 9.73
C ALA A 26 -19.94 -3.82 10.70
N GLU A 27 -19.02 -3.81 11.67
CA GLU A 27 -18.80 -2.67 12.57
C GLU A 27 -18.64 -1.42 11.70
N PRO A 28 -19.55 -0.42 11.81
CA PRO A 28 -19.47 0.77 10.98
C PRO A 28 -18.14 1.50 11.27
N PRO A 29 -17.57 2.18 10.27
CA PRO A 29 -16.36 2.96 10.50
C PRO A 29 -16.61 4.03 11.58
N PRO A 30 -15.60 4.37 12.39
CA PRO A 30 -15.74 5.42 13.40
C PRO A 30 -16.09 6.76 12.71
N ASN A 31 -17.04 7.51 13.29
CA ASN A 31 -17.34 8.85 12.81
C ASN A 31 -16.26 9.84 13.29
N LEU A 32 -15.26 10.08 12.43
CA LEU A 32 -14.08 10.88 12.76
C LEU A 32 -14.02 12.20 11.97
N ASP A 33 -13.34 13.19 12.57
CA ASP A 33 -13.07 14.51 12.00
C ASP A 33 -12.01 14.44 10.89
N ALA A 34 -12.45 14.14 9.67
CA ALA A 34 -11.63 14.16 8.46
C ALA A 34 -12.50 14.36 7.22
N ARG A 35 -12.03 15.13 6.25
CA ARG A 35 -12.69 15.32 4.95
C ARG A 35 -12.55 14.09 4.04
N ALA A 36 -11.39 13.43 4.08
CA ALA A 36 -11.11 12.23 3.30
C ALA A 36 -10.31 11.20 4.10
N ILE A 37 -10.57 9.92 3.87
CA ILE A 37 -9.93 8.79 4.55
C ILE A 37 -9.65 7.67 3.55
N VAL A 38 -8.49 7.02 3.66
CA VAL A 38 -8.19 5.72 3.04
C VAL A 38 -7.50 4.84 4.06
N ILE A 39 -7.91 3.57 4.16
CA ILE A 39 -7.18 2.50 4.82
C ILE A 39 -6.80 1.48 3.75
N MET A 40 -5.50 1.26 3.59
CA MET A 40 -4.93 0.37 2.59
C MET A 40 -4.10 -0.73 3.28
N ASP A 41 -4.19 -1.95 2.77
CA ASP A 41 -3.28 -3.02 3.18
C ASP A 41 -1.91 -2.86 2.51
N TYR A 42 -0.83 -3.07 3.25
CA TYR A 42 0.51 -2.94 2.68
C TYR A 42 0.89 -4.11 1.77
N ALA A 43 0.39 -5.32 2.03
CA ALA A 43 0.82 -6.52 1.32
C ALA A 43 0.47 -6.44 -0.17
N ARG A 44 -0.78 -6.12 -0.50
CA ARG A 44 -1.28 -6.09 -1.88
C ARG A 44 -1.68 -4.69 -2.36
N GLY A 45 -1.94 -3.76 -1.45
CA GLY A 45 -2.36 -2.40 -1.81
C GLY A 45 -3.86 -2.28 -2.05
N GLU A 46 -4.65 -3.23 -1.53
CA GLU A 46 -6.09 -3.18 -1.55
C GLU A 46 -6.59 -2.09 -0.60
N VAL A 47 -7.52 -1.27 -1.10
CA VAL A 47 -8.23 -0.31 -0.27
C VAL A 47 -9.32 -1.06 0.49
N LEU A 48 -9.17 -1.12 1.81
CA LEU A 48 -10.05 -1.83 2.73
C LEU A 48 -11.22 -0.96 3.17
N PHE A 49 -10.97 0.35 3.25
CA PHE A 49 -11.97 1.35 3.56
C PHE A 49 -11.60 2.69 2.94
N GLU A 50 -12.60 3.43 2.49
CA GLU A 50 -12.41 4.77 1.98
C GLU A 50 -13.62 5.68 2.23
N ARG A 51 -13.34 6.98 2.38
CA ARG A 51 -14.33 8.05 2.45
C ARG A 51 -13.79 9.24 1.67
N ASN A 52 -14.49 9.67 0.61
CA ASN A 52 -14.06 10.77 -0.26
C ASN A 52 -12.60 10.62 -0.73
N ALA A 53 -12.19 9.40 -1.08
CA ALA A 53 -10.79 9.05 -1.35
C ALA A 53 -10.14 9.93 -2.42
N ASP A 54 -10.94 10.32 -3.41
CA ASP A 54 -10.57 11.06 -4.61
C ASP A 54 -10.84 12.57 -4.50
N LEU A 55 -11.21 13.07 -3.31
CA LEU A 55 -11.41 14.50 -3.09
C LEU A 55 -10.07 15.24 -3.19
N PRO A 56 -9.93 16.23 -4.09
CA PRO A 56 -8.71 17.03 -4.19
C PRO A 56 -8.53 17.88 -2.94
N ILE A 57 -7.41 17.70 -2.25
CA ILE A 57 -7.05 18.42 -1.02
C ILE A 57 -5.57 18.79 -1.10
N PRO A 58 -5.19 20.02 -0.68
CA PRO A 58 -3.78 20.33 -0.54
C PRO A 58 -3.13 19.38 0.47
N PRO A 59 -2.09 18.61 0.08
CA PRO A 59 -1.51 17.59 0.95
C PRO A 59 -0.72 18.21 2.12
N ALA A 60 -0.50 19.53 2.10
CA ALA A 60 0.40 20.21 3.00
C ALA A 60 1.77 19.50 3.01
N SER A 61 2.42 19.45 4.17
CA SER A 61 3.72 18.78 4.35
C SER A 61 3.77 17.26 4.06
N LEU A 62 2.65 16.61 3.72
CA LEU A 62 2.69 15.25 3.17
C LEU A 62 3.43 15.23 1.82
N THR A 63 3.45 16.36 1.10
CA THR A 63 4.29 16.62 -0.09
C THR A 63 5.73 16.16 0.08
N LYS A 64 6.32 16.37 1.26
CA LYS A 64 7.74 16.08 1.54
C LYS A 64 8.09 14.60 1.38
N LEU A 65 7.11 13.69 1.40
CA LEU A 65 7.34 12.30 1.06
C LEU A 65 7.80 12.12 -0.40
N MET A 66 7.29 12.93 -1.35
CA MET A 66 7.76 12.95 -2.74
C MET A 66 9.19 13.51 -2.83
N THR A 67 9.48 14.58 -2.09
CA THR A 67 10.84 15.13 -1.98
C THR A 67 11.82 14.08 -1.44
N LEU A 68 11.45 13.37 -0.37
CA LEU A 68 12.25 12.27 0.19
C LEU A 68 12.42 11.12 -0.80
N HIS A 69 11.35 10.73 -1.52
CA HIS A 69 11.41 9.71 -2.55
C HIS A 69 12.47 10.05 -3.61
N LEU A 70 12.45 11.28 -4.15
CA LEU A 70 13.45 11.73 -5.13
C LEU A 70 14.87 11.75 -4.57
N MET A 71 15.06 12.12 -3.30
CA MET A 71 16.37 12.05 -2.64
C MET A 71 16.89 10.61 -2.60
N TYR A 72 16.06 9.65 -2.22
CA TYR A 72 16.45 8.24 -2.22
C TYR A 72 16.74 7.72 -3.64
N GLU A 73 15.94 8.08 -4.65
CA GLU A 73 16.24 7.72 -6.05
C GLU A 73 17.59 8.28 -6.50
N ALA A 74 17.89 9.54 -6.16
CA ALA A 74 19.16 10.16 -6.51
C ALA A 74 20.36 9.51 -5.80
N ILE A 75 20.20 9.09 -4.54
CA ILE A 75 21.20 8.34 -3.79
C ILE A 75 21.41 6.95 -4.41
N ALA A 76 20.33 6.23 -4.71
CA ALA A 76 20.38 4.91 -5.34
C ALA A 76 21.04 4.96 -6.73
N ALA A 77 20.83 6.06 -7.47
CA ALA A 77 21.46 6.34 -8.75
C ALA A 77 22.92 6.85 -8.63
N GLY A 78 23.46 6.99 -7.42
CA GLY A 78 24.84 7.42 -7.19
C GLY A 78 25.11 8.89 -7.47
N ARG A 79 24.08 9.74 -7.58
CA ARG A 79 24.24 11.18 -7.85
C ARG A 79 24.88 11.93 -6.66
N PHE A 80 24.56 11.49 -5.45
CA PHE A 80 25.18 11.92 -4.20
C PHE A 80 24.98 10.85 -3.13
N ARG A 81 25.60 11.04 -1.96
CA ARG A 81 25.52 10.14 -0.82
C ARG A 81 24.89 10.84 0.38
N ARG A 82 24.52 10.06 1.40
CA ARG A 82 23.98 10.55 2.69
C ARG A 82 24.88 11.55 3.41
N ASP A 83 26.19 11.36 3.30
CA ASP A 83 27.24 12.22 3.87
C ASP A 83 27.66 13.38 2.94
N THR A 84 27.04 13.50 1.76
CA THR A 84 27.32 14.63 0.87
C THR A 84 26.88 15.92 1.54
N ILE A 85 27.77 16.92 1.54
CA ILE A 85 27.54 18.20 2.18
C ILE A 85 26.80 19.13 1.24
N VAL A 86 25.72 19.74 1.74
CA VAL A 86 24.92 20.74 1.05
C VAL A 86 25.18 22.11 1.71
N PRO A 87 25.82 23.06 1.00
CA PRO A 87 25.93 24.43 1.47
C PRO A 87 24.56 25.10 1.46
N ILE A 88 24.15 25.65 2.61
CA ILE A 88 22.88 26.36 2.75
C ILE A 88 23.05 27.81 2.30
N LEU A 89 22.19 28.25 1.40
CA LEU A 89 22.22 29.60 0.84
C LEU A 89 21.14 30.50 1.47
N PRO A 90 21.28 31.83 1.42
CA PRO A 90 20.29 32.77 1.95
C PRO A 90 18.87 32.54 1.44
N GLU A 91 18.71 32.16 0.17
CA GLU A 91 17.40 31.88 -0.42
C GLU A 91 16.72 30.64 0.17
N ASP A 92 17.46 29.65 0.68
CA ASP A 92 16.89 28.41 1.24
C ASP A 92 16.09 28.68 2.52
N VAL A 93 16.52 29.69 3.28
CA VAL A 93 16.00 30.01 4.61
C VAL A 93 15.02 31.19 4.60
N ASN A 94 14.79 31.81 3.43
CA ASN A 94 13.87 32.93 3.27
C ASN A 94 12.42 32.45 3.15
N LEU A 95 11.82 32.02 4.27
CA LEU A 95 10.49 31.41 4.33
C LEU A 95 9.48 32.26 5.10
N PRO A 96 8.17 32.14 4.82
CA PRO A 96 7.13 32.84 5.56
C PRO A 96 7.17 32.52 7.06
N TYR A 97 6.88 33.54 7.87
CA TYR A 97 6.75 33.40 9.33
C TYR A 97 5.73 32.31 9.69
N GLY A 98 6.04 31.51 10.73
CA GLY A 98 5.18 30.41 11.18
C GLY A 98 5.34 29.10 10.40
N SER A 99 6.16 29.08 9.35
CA SER A 99 6.55 27.84 8.66
C SER A 99 7.21 26.83 9.61
N ALA A 100 7.01 25.53 9.34
CA ALA A 100 7.83 24.50 9.98
C ALA A 100 9.27 24.60 9.47
N LEU A 101 10.23 24.79 10.38
CA LEU A 101 11.65 24.96 10.04
C LEU A 101 12.49 23.90 10.75
N MET A 102 13.50 23.44 10.04
CA MET A 102 14.65 22.74 10.60
C MET A 102 15.59 23.69 11.35
N TYR A 103 15.44 25.00 11.10
CA TYR A 103 16.28 26.08 11.59
C TYR A 103 17.65 26.10 10.90
N LEU A 104 17.65 25.83 9.60
CA LEU A 104 18.82 26.04 8.75
C LEU A 104 19.25 27.51 8.79
N GLN A 105 20.55 27.73 8.63
CA GLN A 105 21.16 29.06 8.60
C GLN A 105 22.03 29.16 7.36
N ALA A 106 22.00 30.31 6.68
CA ALA A 106 22.87 30.54 5.53
C ALA A 106 24.35 30.38 5.93
N GLY A 107 25.13 29.71 5.07
CA GLY A 107 26.52 29.36 5.33
C GLY A 107 26.73 28.06 6.12
N MET A 108 25.67 27.40 6.59
CA MET A 108 25.79 26.03 7.13
C MET A 108 26.20 25.05 6.03
N ASN A 109 26.91 24.00 6.44
CA ASN A 109 27.31 22.89 5.58
C ASN A 109 26.64 21.62 6.11
N VAL A 110 25.51 21.25 5.53
CA VAL A 110 24.60 20.25 6.11
C VAL A 110 24.66 18.95 5.31
N PRO A 111 24.94 17.79 5.93
CA PRO A 111 24.83 16.49 5.28
C PRO A 111 23.43 16.24 4.70
N VAL A 112 23.35 15.57 3.56
CA VAL A 112 22.08 15.14 2.94
C VAL A 112 21.20 14.38 3.94
N LEU A 113 21.77 13.49 4.75
CA LEU A 113 21.02 12.74 5.77
C LEU A 113 20.35 13.65 6.80
N ASP A 114 21.01 14.73 7.21
CA ASP A 114 20.41 15.69 8.13
C ASP A 114 19.23 16.41 7.47
N LEU A 115 19.33 16.78 6.20
CA LEU A 115 18.18 17.35 5.46
C LEU A 115 17.02 16.36 5.35
N MET A 116 17.30 15.08 5.10
CA MET A 116 16.29 14.00 5.08
C MET A 116 15.60 13.85 6.44
N LEU A 117 16.37 13.89 7.54
CA LEU A 117 15.82 13.89 8.90
C LEU A 117 15.00 15.16 9.18
N GLY A 118 15.46 16.32 8.73
CA GLY A 118 14.71 17.58 8.82
C GLY A 118 13.36 17.50 8.11
N LEU A 119 13.33 16.91 6.92
CA LEU A 119 12.09 16.69 6.15
C LEU A 119 11.14 15.73 6.87
N ALA A 120 11.64 14.59 7.37
CA ALA A 120 10.82 13.54 7.98
C ALA A 120 10.35 13.89 9.40
N VAL A 121 11.28 14.25 10.29
CA VAL A 121 11.06 14.40 11.73
C VAL A 121 10.32 15.69 12.05
N ILE A 122 10.86 16.84 11.62
CA ILE A 122 10.33 18.16 11.98
C ILE A 122 9.62 18.89 10.87
N SER A 123 9.59 18.30 9.66
CA SER A 123 8.85 18.83 8.52
C SER A 123 9.40 20.17 7.99
N GLY A 124 10.72 20.36 8.01
CA GLY A 124 11.39 21.62 7.69
C GLY A 124 11.16 22.03 6.23
N ASN A 125 10.58 23.22 6.03
CA ASN A 125 10.38 23.83 4.71
C ASN A 125 11.70 24.33 4.12
N ASP A 126 12.60 24.80 4.99
CA ASP A 126 13.98 25.20 4.67
C ASP A 126 14.77 24.01 4.13
N ALA A 127 14.67 22.85 4.79
CA ALA A 127 15.27 21.61 4.29
C ALA A 127 14.72 21.19 2.91
N ALA A 128 13.42 21.35 2.68
CA ALA A 128 12.80 21.06 1.39
C ALA A 128 13.30 21.97 0.27
N ARG A 129 13.42 23.27 0.53
CA ARG A 129 13.94 24.24 -0.45
C ARG A 129 15.42 24.03 -0.74
N ALA A 130 16.24 23.85 0.29
CA ALA A 130 17.66 23.54 0.14
C ALA A 130 17.88 22.26 -0.67
N THR A 131 17.09 21.22 -0.40
CA THR A 131 17.11 19.97 -1.17
C THR A 131 16.75 20.20 -2.63
N ALA A 132 15.66 20.90 -2.91
CA ALA A 132 15.22 21.14 -4.27
C ALA A 132 16.24 21.94 -5.09
N ARG A 133 16.79 23.00 -4.49
CA ARG A 133 17.88 23.79 -5.11
C ARG A 133 19.13 22.94 -5.34
N PHE A 134 19.54 22.15 -4.35
CA PHE A 134 20.73 21.30 -4.47
C PHE A 134 20.58 20.25 -5.59
N MET A 135 19.40 19.64 -5.71
CA MET A 135 19.18 18.55 -6.66
C MET A 135 18.88 19.02 -8.09
N SER A 136 18.20 20.16 -8.24
CA SER A 136 17.69 20.61 -9.55
C SER A 136 18.07 22.03 -9.92
N GLY A 137 18.82 22.74 -9.08
CA GLY A 137 19.19 24.14 -9.29
C GLY A 137 18.06 25.14 -8.95
N SER A 138 16.80 24.76 -9.13
CA SER A 138 15.64 25.61 -8.83
C SER A 138 14.45 24.84 -8.24
N ILE A 139 13.54 25.57 -7.59
CA ILE A 139 12.28 25.01 -7.07
C ILE A 139 11.36 24.54 -8.20
N THR A 140 11.29 25.31 -9.28
CA THR A 140 10.46 25.01 -10.45
C THR A 140 10.92 23.73 -11.15
N ASP A 141 12.23 23.55 -11.36
CA ASP A 141 12.76 22.34 -11.99
C ASP A 141 12.60 21.12 -11.08
N PHE A 142 12.71 21.31 -9.76
CA PHE A 142 12.42 20.23 -8.82
C PHE A 142 10.94 19.83 -8.83
N ALA A 143 10.01 20.80 -8.88
CA ALA A 143 8.59 20.52 -9.01
C ALA A 143 8.27 19.76 -10.32
N ALA A 144 8.97 20.06 -11.42
CA ALA A 144 8.86 19.28 -12.65
C ALA A 144 9.29 17.81 -12.44
N LEU A 145 10.37 17.54 -11.70
CA LEU A 145 10.76 16.17 -11.33
C LEU A 145 9.72 15.48 -10.45
N MET A 146 9.15 16.19 -9.48
CA MET A 146 8.09 15.64 -8.62
C MET A 146 6.87 15.22 -9.42
N ASN A 147 6.44 16.04 -10.38
CA ASN A 147 5.30 15.73 -11.24
C ASN A 147 5.61 14.60 -12.23
N ALA A 148 6.84 14.53 -12.75
CA ALA A 148 7.28 13.41 -13.59
C ALA A 148 7.24 12.09 -12.81
N ALA A 149 7.76 12.07 -11.58
CA ALA A 149 7.69 10.90 -10.70
C ALA A 149 6.24 10.54 -10.34
N ALA A 150 5.38 11.54 -10.07
CA ALA A 150 3.96 11.32 -9.82
C ALA A 150 3.29 10.61 -11.01
N ALA A 151 3.58 11.04 -12.23
CA ALA A 151 3.06 10.40 -13.45
C ALA A 151 3.61 8.98 -13.64
N GLU A 152 4.90 8.74 -13.40
CA GLU A 152 5.52 7.41 -13.50
C GLU A 152 4.91 6.41 -12.51
N ILE A 153 4.60 6.86 -11.29
CA ILE A 153 3.97 6.05 -10.25
C ILE A 153 2.48 5.82 -10.52
N GLY A 154 1.86 6.64 -11.38
CA GLY A 154 0.44 6.58 -11.71
C GLY A 154 -0.46 7.38 -10.76
N LEU A 155 0.07 8.44 -10.13
CA LEU A 155 -0.68 9.35 -9.24
C LEU A 155 -1.47 10.37 -10.07
N THR A 156 -2.61 9.94 -10.62
CA THR A 156 -3.34 10.70 -11.65
C THR A 156 -4.04 11.97 -11.16
N GLN A 157 -4.18 12.16 -9.84
CA GLN A 157 -4.85 13.30 -9.23
C GLN A 157 -3.92 14.08 -8.29
N THR A 158 -2.62 14.01 -8.56
CA THR A 158 -1.57 14.65 -7.77
C THR A 158 -0.78 15.64 -8.62
N HIS A 159 -0.58 16.83 -8.09
CA HIS A 159 0.22 17.88 -8.69
C HIS A 159 1.02 18.64 -7.63
N PHE A 160 2.27 18.95 -7.92
CA PHE A 160 3.16 19.70 -7.04
C PHE A 160 3.64 20.99 -7.72
N GLU A 161 3.45 22.12 -7.05
CA GLU A 161 4.04 23.41 -7.39
C GLU A 161 5.42 23.60 -6.72
N GLU A 162 5.61 23.02 -5.52
CA GLU A 162 6.83 23.18 -4.73
C GLU A 162 7.09 22.00 -3.74
N PRO A 163 8.33 21.81 -3.24
CA PRO A 163 8.76 20.57 -2.57
C PRO A 163 8.31 20.40 -1.11
N SER A 164 7.77 21.44 -0.49
CA SER A 164 7.49 21.46 0.95
C SER A 164 6.03 21.20 1.27
N GLY A 165 5.10 21.50 0.37
CA GLY A 165 3.67 21.54 0.64
C GLY A 165 3.22 22.75 1.46
N LEU A 166 3.94 23.87 1.34
CA LEU A 166 3.52 25.17 1.83
C LEU A 166 2.51 25.82 0.86
N SER A 167 2.60 25.51 -0.43
CA SER A 167 1.62 25.95 -1.43
C SER A 167 0.31 25.18 -1.29
N ALA A 168 -0.82 25.89 -1.33
CA ALA A 168 -2.16 25.30 -1.42
C ALA A 168 -2.48 24.81 -2.85
N GLN A 169 -1.63 25.12 -3.83
CA GLN A 169 -1.72 24.64 -5.22
C GLN A 169 -1.00 23.30 -5.41
N ASN A 170 -0.20 22.85 -4.43
CA ASN A 170 0.04 21.42 -4.32
C ASN A 170 -1.29 20.73 -4.06
N ILE A 171 -1.66 19.75 -4.88
CA ILE A 171 -2.94 19.03 -4.80
C ILE A 171 -2.66 17.54 -4.83
N SER A 172 -3.41 16.78 -4.04
CA SER A 172 -3.40 15.33 -4.04
C SER A 172 -4.76 14.81 -3.58
N THR A 173 -4.94 13.50 -3.60
CA THR A 173 -6.09 12.81 -3.01
C THR A 173 -5.64 11.84 -1.92
N ALA A 174 -6.56 11.39 -1.06
CA ALA A 174 -6.23 10.38 -0.06
C ALA A 174 -5.86 9.04 -0.71
N ARG A 175 -6.47 8.72 -1.86
CA ARG A 175 -6.14 7.54 -2.68
C ARG A 175 -4.72 7.60 -3.21
N ASP A 176 -4.35 8.69 -3.89
CA ASP A 176 -3.01 8.85 -4.45
C ASP A 176 -1.93 8.82 -3.36
N LEU A 177 -2.19 9.47 -2.21
CA LEU A 177 -1.26 9.43 -1.08
C LEU A 177 -1.09 8.03 -0.48
N ALA A 178 -2.15 7.22 -0.45
CA ALA A 178 -2.05 5.83 0.02
C ALA A 178 -1.24 4.96 -0.96
N VAL A 179 -1.54 5.08 -2.26
CA VAL A 179 -0.80 4.41 -3.34
C VAL A 179 0.68 4.80 -3.29
N PHE A 180 0.95 6.11 -3.22
CA PHE A 180 2.30 6.64 -3.14
C PHE A 180 3.02 6.17 -1.88
N SER A 181 2.37 6.18 -0.72
CA SER A 181 2.99 5.73 0.53
C SER A 181 3.37 4.26 0.47
N ARG A 182 2.52 3.40 -0.11
CA ARG A 182 2.85 1.99 -0.31
C ARG A 182 4.03 1.83 -1.27
N TYR A 183 4.00 2.53 -2.40
CA TYR A 183 5.09 2.53 -3.39
C TYR A 183 6.40 2.97 -2.74
N TYR A 184 6.40 4.11 -2.04
CA TYR A 184 7.54 4.67 -1.33
C TYR A 184 8.16 3.69 -0.32
N LEU A 185 7.34 3.06 0.53
CA LEU A 185 7.80 2.09 1.52
C LEU A 185 8.29 0.78 0.90
N LYS A 186 7.75 0.37 -0.27
CA LYS A 186 8.25 -0.80 -1.01
C LYS A 186 9.58 -0.50 -1.70
N ARG A 187 9.72 0.72 -2.22
CA ARG A 187 10.88 1.17 -2.99
C ARG A 187 12.08 1.51 -2.10
N HIS A 188 11.82 2.05 -0.91
CA HIS A 188 12.80 2.54 0.08
C HIS A 188 12.50 2.00 1.48
N PRO A 189 12.53 0.67 1.70
CA PRO A 189 12.18 0.07 2.99
C PRO A 189 13.08 0.54 4.15
N GLU A 190 14.32 0.93 3.87
CA GLU A 190 15.24 1.49 4.85
C GLU A 190 14.74 2.81 5.47
N ALA A 191 13.88 3.55 4.76
CA ALA A 191 13.43 4.87 5.19
C ALA A 191 12.64 4.85 6.51
N ILE A 192 11.95 3.73 6.81
CA ILE A 192 11.28 3.55 8.10
C ILE A 192 12.30 3.70 9.23
N ARG A 193 13.39 2.92 9.21
CA ARG A 193 14.38 2.94 10.28
C ARG A 193 15.28 4.17 10.23
N GLU A 194 15.59 4.64 9.03
CA GLU A 194 16.57 5.72 8.85
C GLU A 194 16.01 7.09 9.22
N ILE A 195 14.74 7.39 8.88
CA ILE A 195 14.19 8.74 9.02
C ILE A 195 12.78 8.83 9.61
N HIS A 196 11.89 7.87 9.36
CA HIS A 196 10.48 8.00 9.79
C HIS A 196 10.26 7.57 11.24
N ASN A 197 10.87 6.46 11.66
CA ASN A 197 10.85 5.94 13.02
C ASN A 197 11.97 6.53 13.88
N VAL A 198 12.30 7.79 13.66
CA VAL A 198 13.27 8.57 14.43
C VAL A 198 12.50 9.52 15.34
N TYR A 199 12.72 9.38 16.65
CA TYR A 199 11.94 10.09 17.66
C TYR A 199 12.38 11.54 17.81
N THR A 200 13.69 11.76 17.79
CA THR A 200 14.31 13.07 17.91
C THR A 200 15.52 13.21 17.00
N MET A 201 15.78 14.44 16.59
CA MET A 201 16.99 14.83 15.87
C MET A 201 17.73 15.91 16.68
N GLU A 202 19.04 15.79 16.86
CA GLU A 202 19.87 16.87 17.41
C GLU A 202 20.25 17.86 16.29
N PHE A 203 19.79 19.11 16.38
CA PHE A 203 20.09 20.13 15.38
C PHE A 203 19.92 21.56 15.92
N PRO A 204 20.79 22.53 15.56
CA PRO A 204 22.04 22.34 14.81
C PRO A 204 23.16 21.80 15.69
N ARG A 205 24.14 21.13 15.06
CA ARG A 205 25.35 20.62 15.71
C ARG A 205 26.57 21.48 15.40
N ALA A 206 27.64 21.36 16.18
CA ALA A 206 28.85 22.17 16.01
C ALA A 206 29.55 21.96 14.65
N ASP A 207 29.51 20.74 14.10
CA ASP A 207 30.19 20.35 12.86
C ASP A 207 29.60 20.99 11.59
N ILE A 208 28.38 21.53 11.67
CA ILE A 208 27.65 22.07 10.51
C ILE A 208 27.51 23.59 10.54
N MET A 209 27.93 24.25 11.63
CA MET A 209 27.77 25.70 11.80
C MET A 209 28.62 26.48 10.78
N PRO A 210 28.18 27.68 10.36
CA PRO A 210 29.02 28.56 9.55
C PRO A 210 30.32 28.91 10.29
N PRO A 211 31.44 29.11 9.56
CA PRO A 211 32.70 29.52 10.17
C PRO A 211 32.54 30.79 11.03
N GLY A 212 33.04 30.75 12.27
CA GLY A 212 32.98 31.87 13.21
C GLY A 212 31.63 32.05 13.91
N VAL A 213 30.62 31.21 13.63
CA VAL A 213 29.33 31.23 14.32
C VAL A 213 29.32 30.12 15.39
N PRO A 214 29.19 30.46 16.68
CA PRO A 214 29.15 29.44 17.72
C PRO A 214 27.87 28.59 17.63
N PRO A 215 27.94 27.28 17.90
CA PRO A 215 26.74 26.46 18.03
C PRO A 215 25.91 26.88 19.26
N PRO A 216 24.65 26.43 19.37
CA PRO A 216 23.86 26.61 20.57
C PRO A 216 24.60 26.10 21.81
N ALA A 217 24.47 26.81 22.94
CA ALA A 217 25.15 26.47 24.20
C ALA A 217 24.78 25.09 24.77
N GLY A 218 23.70 24.48 24.27
CA GLY A 218 23.26 23.15 24.66
C GLY A 218 22.62 22.41 23.48
N LYS A 219 22.37 21.11 23.69
CA LYS A 219 21.74 20.25 22.69
C LYS A 219 20.28 20.66 22.47
N ILE A 220 19.91 20.91 21.23
CA ILE A 220 18.52 21.14 20.83
C ILE A 220 18.00 19.85 20.18
N LEU A 221 17.01 19.23 20.82
CA LEU A 221 16.36 18.02 20.32
C LEU A 221 15.03 18.38 19.66
N LEU A 222 15.01 18.26 18.34
CA LEU A 222 13.87 18.45 17.48
C LEU A 222 13.04 17.16 17.46
N ARG A 223 11.81 17.20 17.99
CA ARG A 223 10.94 16.01 18.14
C ARG A 223 10.10 15.72 16.91
N ASN A 224 9.90 14.45 16.60
CA ASN A 224 9.05 14.02 15.50
C ASN A 224 7.61 14.55 15.66
N ARG A 225 7.04 15.08 14.58
CA ARG A 225 5.67 15.62 14.54
C ARG A 225 4.59 14.53 14.50
N ASN A 226 4.94 13.30 14.13
CA ASN A 226 4.06 12.15 14.26
C ASN A 226 4.17 11.57 15.68
N HIS A 227 3.25 11.94 16.57
CA HIS A 227 3.26 11.45 17.95
C HIS A 227 2.96 9.94 18.07
N LEU A 228 2.35 9.33 17.06
CA LEU A 228 1.96 7.91 17.12
C LEU A 228 3.17 6.96 17.16
N ILE A 229 4.34 7.36 16.66
CA ILE A 229 5.54 6.51 16.77
C ILE A 229 6.02 6.35 18.22
N PHE A 230 5.62 7.24 19.12
CA PHE A 230 6.00 7.17 20.53
C PHE A 230 5.03 6.29 21.32
N ASP A 231 3.73 6.42 21.01
CA ASP A 231 2.66 6.00 21.92
C ASP A 231 1.73 4.93 21.32
N TYR A 232 1.82 4.64 20.01
CA TYR A 232 0.97 3.65 19.34
C TYR A 232 1.77 2.41 18.94
N GLU A 233 1.43 1.27 19.55
CA GLU A 233 2.11 -0.01 19.28
C GLU A 233 2.11 -0.34 17.78
N GLY A 234 3.31 -0.61 17.25
CA GLY A 234 3.53 -1.00 15.87
C GLY A 234 3.60 0.18 14.89
N CYS A 235 3.32 1.42 15.30
CA CYS A 235 3.45 2.58 14.42
C CYS A 235 4.91 2.98 14.22
N ASP A 236 5.34 3.11 12.97
CA ASP A 236 6.73 3.42 12.61
C ASP A 236 6.85 4.50 11.51
N GLY A 237 5.77 5.24 11.27
CA GLY A 237 5.72 6.33 10.29
C GLY A 237 4.31 6.91 10.08
N LEU A 238 4.08 7.79 9.12
CA LEU A 238 5.05 8.32 8.14
C LEU A 238 5.15 9.84 8.26
N LYS A 239 4.04 10.55 8.06
CA LYS A 239 4.12 12.00 7.89
C LYS A 239 2.84 12.70 8.30
N THR A 240 3.02 13.88 8.87
CA THR A 240 1.94 14.81 9.19
C THR A 240 2.03 16.07 8.33
N GLY A 241 0.90 16.74 8.12
CA GLY A 241 0.81 18.04 7.47
C GLY A 241 -0.28 18.93 8.05
N TYR A 242 -0.11 20.23 7.89
CA TYR A 242 -1.10 21.26 8.19
C TYR A 242 -0.78 22.52 7.36
N ILE A 243 -1.82 23.05 6.73
CA ILE A 243 -1.95 24.45 6.29
C ILE A 243 -3.41 24.85 6.52
N ASP A 244 -3.71 26.14 6.56
CA ASP A 244 -5.06 26.63 6.88
C ASP A 244 -6.10 26.16 5.86
N GLU A 245 -5.71 26.02 4.59
CA GLU A 245 -6.57 25.66 3.46
C GLU A 245 -7.02 24.19 3.49
N SER A 246 -6.15 23.28 3.96
CA SER A 246 -6.45 21.85 4.01
C SER A 246 -6.89 21.37 5.38
N GLY A 247 -6.45 22.04 6.45
CA GLY A 247 -6.55 21.54 7.82
C GLY A 247 -5.48 20.49 8.16
N TYR A 248 -5.75 19.68 9.18
CA TYR A 248 -4.82 18.71 9.75
C TYR A 248 -4.83 17.38 8.98
N ASN A 249 -3.68 17.03 8.39
CA ASN A 249 -3.49 15.86 7.54
C ASN A 249 -2.47 14.89 8.14
N ILE A 250 -2.67 13.59 7.99
CA ILE A 250 -1.74 12.56 8.44
C ILE A 250 -1.76 11.33 7.54
N ILE A 251 -0.58 10.77 7.32
CA ILE A 251 -0.37 9.43 6.80
C ILE A 251 0.39 8.65 7.87
N VAL A 252 -0.18 7.55 8.34
CA VAL A 252 0.47 6.63 9.28
C VAL A 252 0.56 5.24 8.71
N THR A 253 1.60 4.52 9.12
CA THR A 253 1.66 3.07 8.95
C THR A 253 1.93 2.44 10.32
N ALA A 254 1.37 1.25 10.50
CA ALA A 254 1.66 0.42 11.65
C ALA A 254 1.62 -1.05 11.27
N GLU A 255 2.42 -1.86 11.95
CA GLU A 255 2.49 -3.31 11.76
C GLU A 255 2.32 -4.06 13.08
N ARG A 256 1.44 -5.06 13.09
CA ARG A 256 1.22 -6.00 14.20
C ARG A 256 0.97 -7.39 13.64
N ASP A 257 1.63 -8.41 14.20
CA ASP A 257 1.46 -9.82 13.82
C ASP A 257 1.53 -10.07 12.29
N GLY A 258 2.48 -9.39 11.61
CA GLY A 258 2.66 -9.49 10.15
C GLY A 258 1.58 -8.80 9.30
N THR A 259 0.62 -8.12 9.93
CA THR A 259 -0.38 -7.26 9.27
C THR A 259 0.09 -5.81 9.31
N ARG A 260 0.29 -5.19 8.15
CA ARG A 260 0.65 -3.77 8.05
C ARG A 260 -0.41 -2.99 7.30
N PHE A 261 -0.83 -1.88 7.89
CA PHE A 261 -1.75 -0.92 7.27
C PHE A 261 -1.06 0.39 6.93
N ILE A 262 -1.60 1.07 5.92
CA ILE A 262 -1.36 2.48 5.63
C ILE A 262 -2.71 3.19 5.79
N VAL A 263 -2.75 4.19 6.66
CA VAL A 263 -3.94 5.00 6.91
C VAL A 263 -3.65 6.43 6.51
N VAL A 264 -4.47 6.97 5.62
CA VAL A 264 -4.45 8.37 5.20
C VAL A 264 -5.70 9.04 5.73
N SER A 265 -5.54 10.17 6.43
CA SER A 265 -6.63 11.01 6.91
C SER A 265 -6.31 12.47 6.60
N LEU A 266 -7.21 13.12 5.86
CA LEU A 266 -7.02 14.49 5.36
C LEU A 266 -8.13 15.42 5.87
N GLY A 267 -7.72 16.62 6.23
CA GLY A 267 -8.58 17.75 6.55
C GLY A 267 -9.39 17.65 7.82
N GLY A 268 -8.77 17.15 8.89
CA GLY A 268 -9.28 17.36 10.25
C GLY A 268 -9.20 18.84 10.67
N LYS A 269 -10.01 19.26 11.64
CA LYS A 269 -10.14 20.65 12.07
C LYS A 269 -9.67 20.89 13.50
N ASN A 270 -9.69 19.85 14.34
CA ASN A 270 -9.59 20.00 15.79
C ASN A 270 -8.16 19.89 16.38
N GLY A 271 -7.14 20.35 15.65
CA GLY A 271 -5.78 20.38 16.18
C GLY A 271 -4.96 19.09 15.96
N THR A 272 -3.68 19.15 16.35
CA THR A 272 -2.72 18.03 16.22
C THR A 272 -3.09 16.82 17.07
N ALA A 273 -3.68 17.03 18.25
CA ALA A 273 -4.14 15.95 19.13
C ALA A 273 -5.29 15.18 18.49
N ALA A 274 -6.32 15.88 18.00
CA ALA A 274 -7.45 15.25 17.32
C ALA A 274 -7.05 14.52 16.03
N ARG A 275 -6.09 15.07 15.28
CA ARG A 275 -5.49 14.40 14.11
C ARG A 275 -4.85 13.06 14.49
N SER A 276 -4.06 13.04 15.56
CA SER A 276 -3.38 11.82 16.02
C SER A 276 -4.39 10.80 16.56
N GLN A 277 -5.39 11.25 17.32
CA GLN A 277 -6.49 10.40 17.80
C GLN A 277 -7.30 9.79 16.65
N THR A 278 -7.60 10.58 15.61
CA THR A 278 -8.30 10.10 14.41
C THR A 278 -7.53 8.97 13.73
N ALA A 279 -6.22 9.15 13.53
CA ALA A 279 -5.37 8.12 12.94
C ALA A 279 -5.26 6.86 13.82
N ALA A 280 -5.10 7.02 15.14
CA ALA A 280 -5.09 5.89 16.08
C ALA A 280 -6.41 5.10 16.03
N SER A 281 -7.56 5.78 16.06
CA SER A 281 -8.88 5.13 15.99
C SER A 281 -9.11 4.40 14.67
N LEU A 282 -8.59 4.91 13.55
CA LEU A 282 -8.64 4.22 12.26
C LEU A 282 -7.74 2.98 12.23
N LEU A 283 -6.53 3.06 12.80
CA LEU A 283 -5.64 1.90 12.94
C LEU A 283 -6.25 0.83 13.85
N ASP A 284 -6.82 1.22 15.00
CA ASP A 284 -7.46 0.29 15.92
C ASP A 284 -8.64 -0.43 15.27
N TRP A 285 -9.48 0.32 14.55
CA TRP A 285 -10.57 -0.27 13.78
C TRP A 285 -10.04 -1.22 12.69
N ALA A 286 -8.98 -0.83 11.98
CA ALA A 286 -8.37 -1.68 10.97
C ALA A 286 -7.83 -3.00 11.54
N PHE A 287 -7.09 -2.94 12.65
CA PHE A 287 -6.54 -4.12 13.31
C PHE A 287 -7.60 -5.02 13.97
N ARG A 288 -8.74 -4.46 14.40
CA ARG A 288 -9.88 -5.28 14.87
C ARG A 288 -10.58 -5.99 13.72
N ARG A 289 -10.67 -5.36 12.55
CA ARG A 289 -11.48 -5.85 11.42
C ARG A 289 -10.71 -6.76 10.49
N TRP A 290 -9.46 -6.45 10.18
CA TRP A 290 -8.68 -7.17 9.17
C TRP A 290 -7.39 -7.74 9.74
N GLN A 291 -6.92 -8.81 9.09
CA GLN A 291 -5.59 -9.37 9.30
C GLN A 291 -5.01 -9.87 7.97
N THR A 292 -3.69 -9.81 7.84
CA THR A 292 -2.96 -10.40 6.73
C THR A 292 -2.72 -11.89 7.01
N VAL A 293 -3.16 -12.76 6.11
CA VAL A 293 -2.95 -14.20 6.14
C VAL A 293 -1.97 -14.62 5.05
N ASN A 294 -1.08 -15.54 5.39
CA ASN A 294 -0.23 -16.24 4.43
C ASN A 294 -0.81 -17.63 4.19
N VAL A 295 -1.44 -17.83 3.02
CA VAL A 295 -2.04 -19.11 2.67
C VAL A 295 -0.92 -20.10 2.31
N PRO A 296 -0.81 -21.25 3.01
CA PRO A 296 0.20 -22.24 2.66
C PRO A 296 0.07 -22.67 1.20
N ALA A 297 1.19 -22.68 0.47
CA ALA A 297 1.20 -23.12 -0.92
C ALA A 297 0.74 -24.59 -1.02
N PRO A 298 -0.38 -24.88 -1.70
CA PRO A 298 -0.85 -26.25 -1.84
C PRO A 298 0.08 -27.02 -2.80
N ALA A 299 0.29 -28.30 -2.54
CA ALA A 299 1.00 -29.17 -3.47
C ALA A 299 0.18 -29.32 -4.77
N LEU A 300 0.76 -28.90 -5.89
CA LEU A 300 0.11 -29.00 -7.21
C LEU A 300 0.43 -30.35 -7.86
N PRO A 301 -0.57 -31.12 -8.31
CA PRO A 301 -0.35 -32.40 -8.96
C PRO A 301 0.21 -32.23 -10.39
N ALA A 302 0.90 -33.25 -10.88
CA ALA A 302 1.27 -33.34 -12.28
C ALA A 302 0.01 -33.61 -13.14
N LEU A 303 -0.34 -32.69 -14.02
CA LEU A 303 -1.54 -32.76 -14.86
C LEU A 303 -1.27 -33.55 -16.14
N ARG A 304 -2.21 -34.43 -16.52
CA ARG A 304 -2.14 -35.15 -17.80
C ARG A 304 -2.45 -34.18 -18.94
N ILE A 305 -1.58 -34.15 -19.94
CA ILE A 305 -1.77 -33.34 -21.15
C ILE A 305 -1.73 -34.24 -22.37
N TRP A 306 -2.81 -34.20 -23.14
CA TRP A 306 -2.96 -34.96 -24.39
C TRP A 306 -2.16 -34.33 -25.52
N ASP A 307 -1.73 -35.15 -26.47
CA ASP A 307 -0.94 -34.71 -27.63
C ASP A 307 0.40 -34.06 -27.25
N TYR A 308 0.83 -34.10 -25.98
CA TYR A 308 2.09 -33.56 -25.50
C TYR A 308 3.25 -34.50 -25.83
N ALA A 309 4.43 -33.98 -26.21
CA ALA A 309 5.65 -34.78 -26.37
C ALA A 309 6.04 -35.53 -25.08
N GLY A 310 5.80 -34.92 -23.92
CA GLY A 310 5.84 -35.58 -22.62
C GLY A 310 4.51 -36.24 -22.23
N LYS A 311 4.34 -36.59 -20.95
CA LYS A 311 3.09 -37.20 -20.45
C LYS A 311 2.33 -36.32 -19.47
N PHE A 312 3.04 -35.66 -18.57
CA PHE A 312 2.49 -34.81 -17.53
C PHE A 312 3.29 -33.51 -17.40
N SER A 313 2.67 -32.46 -16.89
CA SER A 313 3.35 -31.22 -16.50
C SER A 313 2.84 -30.73 -15.16
N VAL A 314 3.74 -30.21 -14.33
CA VAL A 314 3.37 -29.59 -13.05
C VAL A 314 3.11 -28.10 -13.30
N PRO A 315 1.91 -27.59 -12.96
CA PRO A 315 1.61 -26.18 -13.11
C PRO A 315 2.13 -25.36 -11.91
N VAL A 316 1.96 -24.05 -11.97
CA VAL A 316 2.29 -23.10 -10.88
C VAL A 316 1.10 -22.17 -10.61
N ILE A 317 1.00 -21.65 -9.38
CA ILE A 317 0.08 -20.55 -9.06
C ILE A 317 0.77 -19.25 -9.47
N ASP A 318 0.14 -18.47 -10.35
CA ASP A 318 0.71 -17.23 -10.88
C ASP A 318 0.29 -16.01 -10.03
N ASP A 319 0.40 -16.15 -8.71
CA ASP A 319 0.06 -15.06 -7.79
C ASP A 319 0.67 -15.27 -6.37
N SER A 320 0.83 -14.17 -5.63
CA SER A 320 1.15 -14.19 -4.20
C SER A 320 0.01 -14.81 -3.38
N LEU A 321 0.37 -15.60 -2.37
CA LEU A 321 -0.55 -16.24 -1.43
C LEU A 321 -0.76 -15.46 -0.13
N VAL A 322 -0.33 -14.19 -0.10
CA VAL A 322 -0.52 -13.29 1.03
C VAL A 322 -1.70 -12.37 0.76
N PHE A 323 -2.69 -12.36 1.65
CA PHE A 323 -3.93 -11.58 1.50
C PHE A 323 -4.31 -10.90 2.81
N THR A 324 -4.92 -9.73 2.72
CA THR A 324 -5.55 -9.09 3.88
C THR A 324 -7.06 -9.34 3.82
N LEU A 325 -7.60 -9.98 4.84
CA LEU A 325 -8.99 -10.44 4.90
C LEU A 325 -9.66 -9.94 6.17
N ASP A 326 -11.00 -9.88 6.18
CA ASP A 326 -11.74 -9.72 7.43
C ASP A 326 -11.36 -10.86 8.38
N ARG A 327 -11.20 -10.58 9.67
CA ARG A 327 -10.78 -11.60 10.64
C ARG A 327 -11.76 -12.77 10.73
N THR A 328 -13.05 -12.51 10.54
CA THR A 328 -14.08 -13.57 10.51
C THR A 328 -13.90 -14.51 9.32
N ASP A 329 -13.59 -13.96 8.14
CA ASP A 329 -13.30 -14.74 6.94
C ASP A 329 -12.01 -15.53 7.09
N ALA A 330 -10.98 -14.88 7.63
CA ALA A 330 -9.68 -15.48 7.83
C ALA A 330 -9.73 -16.69 8.77
N ALA A 331 -10.58 -16.64 9.81
CA ALA A 331 -10.78 -17.74 10.74
C ALA A 331 -11.46 -18.97 10.12
N MET A 332 -12.23 -18.79 9.03
CA MET A 332 -12.95 -19.84 8.32
C MET A 332 -12.33 -20.20 6.97
N LEU A 333 -11.14 -19.67 6.68
CA LEU A 333 -10.51 -19.77 5.38
C LEU A 333 -10.09 -21.21 5.08
N HIS A 334 -10.53 -21.73 3.96
CA HIS A 334 -10.06 -22.99 3.41
C HIS A 334 -9.81 -22.84 1.91
N SER A 335 -9.03 -23.77 1.36
CA SER A 335 -8.63 -23.74 -0.04
C SER A 335 -8.99 -25.05 -0.75
N ARG A 336 -9.28 -24.96 -2.04
CA ARG A 336 -9.47 -26.13 -2.91
C ARG A 336 -8.89 -25.87 -4.30
N LEU A 337 -8.34 -26.92 -4.90
CA LEU A 337 -7.84 -26.89 -6.26
C LEU A 337 -8.92 -27.36 -7.23
N VAL A 338 -9.06 -26.67 -8.36
CA VAL A 338 -9.89 -27.08 -9.48
C VAL A 338 -9.04 -27.04 -10.73
N PHE A 339 -9.01 -28.12 -11.49
CA PHE A 339 -8.23 -28.21 -12.72
C PHE A 339 -9.15 -28.37 -13.92
N GLU A 340 -8.74 -27.78 -15.03
CA GLU A 340 -9.36 -28.03 -16.33
C GLU A 340 -9.17 -29.50 -16.70
N THR A 341 -10.23 -30.08 -17.27
CA THR A 341 -10.14 -31.44 -17.82
C THR A 341 -9.74 -31.37 -19.28
N ASP A 342 -9.14 -32.46 -19.78
CA ASP A 342 -8.86 -32.62 -21.21
C ASP A 342 -7.87 -31.62 -21.84
N LEU A 343 -6.85 -31.21 -21.08
CA LEU A 343 -5.75 -30.36 -21.55
C LEU A 343 -5.04 -30.98 -22.77
N ARG A 344 -4.77 -30.18 -23.81
CA ARG A 344 -4.10 -30.63 -25.04
C ARG A 344 -2.94 -29.72 -25.43
N ALA A 345 -1.85 -30.32 -25.88
CA ALA A 345 -0.73 -29.59 -26.47
C ALA A 345 -1.03 -29.15 -27.92
N PRO A 346 -0.42 -28.05 -28.39
CA PRO A 346 0.55 -27.23 -27.67
C PRO A 346 -0.09 -26.26 -26.67
N LEU A 347 0.55 -26.07 -25.52
CA LEU A 347 0.23 -25.00 -24.56
C LEU A 347 1.50 -24.18 -24.33
N ALA A 348 1.43 -22.86 -24.43
CA ALA A 348 2.54 -22.00 -24.02
C ALA A 348 2.65 -21.97 -22.49
N ALA A 349 3.78 -21.49 -21.95
CA ALA A 349 3.88 -21.08 -20.55
C ALA A 349 2.86 -19.98 -20.22
N GLY A 350 2.33 -19.97 -18.99
CA GLY A 350 1.31 -19.01 -18.55
C GLY A 350 -0.12 -19.34 -18.99
N VAL A 351 -0.37 -20.45 -19.70
CA VAL A 351 -1.72 -20.87 -20.04
C VAL A 351 -2.43 -21.39 -18.80
N LYS A 352 -3.59 -20.82 -18.47
CA LYS A 352 -4.45 -21.28 -17.39
C LYS A 352 -4.90 -22.73 -17.58
N VAL A 353 -4.64 -23.55 -16.57
CA VAL A 353 -4.99 -24.98 -16.50
C VAL A 353 -5.78 -25.35 -15.25
N GLY A 354 -6.07 -24.37 -14.40
CA GLY A 354 -6.90 -24.55 -13.21
C GLY A 354 -7.05 -23.27 -12.39
N SER A 355 -7.57 -23.43 -11.19
CA SER A 355 -7.67 -22.38 -10.19
C SER A 355 -7.49 -22.91 -8.76
N LEU A 356 -6.81 -22.13 -7.93
CA LEU A 356 -6.91 -22.23 -6.48
C LEU A 356 -8.09 -21.36 -6.03
N ILE A 357 -9.07 -21.97 -5.37
CA ILE A 357 -10.25 -21.30 -4.85
C ILE A 357 -10.10 -21.19 -3.34
N LEU A 358 -10.10 -19.96 -2.84
CA LEU A 358 -10.08 -19.63 -1.42
C LEU A 358 -11.50 -19.25 -1.00
N SER A 359 -12.02 -19.92 0.03
CA SER A 359 -13.39 -19.73 0.52
C SER A 359 -13.42 -19.54 2.03
N ALA A 360 -14.37 -18.74 2.53
CA ALA A 360 -14.73 -18.66 3.94
C ALA A 360 -16.19 -19.09 4.08
N GLY A 361 -16.41 -20.26 4.69
CA GLY A 361 -17.70 -20.95 4.57
C GLY A 361 -18.06 -21.22 3.10
N GLU A 362 -19.30 -20.97 2.71
CA GLU A 362 -19.75 -21.18 1.33
C GLU A 362 -19.33 -20.06 0.35
N ARG A 363 -18.84 -18.93 0.89
CA ARG A 363 -18.49 -17.77 0.08
C ARG A 363 -17.08 -17.88 -0.47
N VAL A 364 -16.95 -17.80 -1.78
CA VAL A 364 -15.64 -17.67 -2.44
C VAL A 364 -15.10 -16.28 -2.15
N ILE A 365 -13.92 -16.25 -1.52
CA ILE A 365 -13.18 -15.02 -1.21
C ILE A 365 -12.33 -14.64 -2.41
N ARG A 366 -11.51 -15.56 -2.92
CA ARG A 366 -10.65 -15.35 -4.09
C ARG A 366 -10.55 -16.58 -4.97
N ARG A 367 -10.19 -16.33 -6.22
CA ARG A 367 -9.80 -17.33 -7.22
C ARG A 367 -8.47 -16.91 -7.82
N LEU A 368 -7.45 -17.74 -7.66
CA LEU A 368 -6.14 -17.53 -8.25
C LEU A 368 -5.96 -18.52 -9.39
N ASP A 369 -5.34 -18.06 -10.47
CA ASP A 369 -5.11 -18.91 -11.63
C ASP A 369 -3.92 -19.84 -11.41
N ILE A 370 -4.09 -21.09 -11.84
CA ILE A 370 -3.03 -22.08 -11.92
C ILE A 370 -2.68 -22.24 -13.39
N VAL A 371 -1.41 -21.98 -13.74
CA VAL A 371 -0.94 -21.87 -15.12
C VAL A 371 0.17 -22.87 -15.42
N THR A 372 0.39 -23.14 -16.71
CA THR A 372 1.55 -23.89 -17.17
C THR A 372 2.86 -23.16 -16.80
N ALA A 373 3.78 -23.86 -16.14
CA ALA A 373 5.07 -23.28 -15.75
C ALA A 373 6.05 -23.10 -16.93
N VAL A 374 5.89 -23.93 -17.96
CA VAL A 374 6.78 -24.02 -19.13
C VAL A 374 5.96 -24.27 -20.39
N ASP A 375 6.57 -24.06 -21.55
CA ASP A 375 5.99 -24.45 -22.84
C ASP A 375 5.83 -25.98 -22.91
N ILE A 376 4.69 -26.40 -23.46
CA ILE A 376 4.25 -27.78 -23.55
C ILE A 376 4.08 -28.11 -25.03
N PRO A 377 5.17 -28.48 -25.72
CA PRO A 377 5.17 -28.67 -27.17
C PRO A 377 4.35 -29.87 -27.61
N ARG A 378 3.80 -29.78 -28.82
CA ARG A 378 3.05 -30.88 -29.41
C ARG A 378 3.96 -32.10 -29.67
N GLY A 379 3.49 -33.28 -29.32
CA GLY A 379 4.11 -34.56 -29.59
C GLY A 379 4.03 -34.96 -31.06
N ASN A 380 4.87 -35.92 -31.44
CA ASN A 380 4.92 -36.45 -32.79
C ASN A 380 3.63 -37.20 -33.19
N PHE A 381 3.54 -37.63 -34.45
CA PHE A 381 2.35 -38.31 -34.99
C PHE A 381 1.92 -39.54 -34.17
N PHE A 382 2.86 -40.38 -33.74
CA PHE A 382 2.55 -41.61 -33.00
C PHE A 382 1.97 -41.33 -31.62
N ILE A 383 2.49 -40.31 -30.92
CA ILE A 383 1.95 -39.87 -29.63
C ILE A 383 0.50 -39.42 -29.80
N ARG A 384 0.23 -38.59 -30.81
CA ARG A 384 -1.12 -38.08 -31.10
C ARG A 384 -2.09 -39.18 -31.48
N LEU A 385 -1.64 -40.16 -32.28
CA LEU A 385 -2.47 -41.31 -32.66
C LEU A 385 -2.83 -42.17 -31.44
N ARG A 386 -1.84 -42.49 -30.59
CA ARG A 386 -2.07 -43.22 -29.34
C ARG A 386 -3.06 -42.47 -28.45
N ASP A 387 -2.83 -41.18 -28.24
CA ASP A 387 -3.66 -40.35 -27.38
C ASP A 387 -5.09 -40.23 -27.94
N ALA A 388 -5.27 -40.10 -29.25
CA ALA A 388 -6.57 -40.12 -29.91
C ALA A 388 -7.32 -41.44 -29.68
N LEU A 389 -6.64 -42.59 -29.81
CA LEU A 389 -7.23 -43.91 -29.55
C LEU A 389 -7.62 -44.08 -28.09
N THR A 390 -6.72 -43.77 -27.15
CA THR A 390 -7.00 -43.84 -25.71
C THR A 390 -8.24 -43.03 -25.35
N ARG A 391 -8.36 -41.84 -25.92
CA ARG A 391 -9.49 -40.96 -25.65
C ARG A 391 -10.79 -41.39 -26.31
N PHE A 392 -10.73 -41.94 -27.51
CA PHE A 392 -11.89 -42.53 -28.18
C PHE A 392 -12.50 -43.61 -27.28
N TRP A 393 -11.67 -44.53 -26.76
CA TRP A 393 -12.12 -45.56 -25.85
C TRP A 393 -12.62 -45.02 -24.51
N ASN A 394 -11.93 -44.03 -23.92
CA ASN A 394 -12.40 -43.39 -22.68
C ASN A 394 -13.77 -42.74 -22.83
N ARG A 395 -14.08 -42.15 -24.01
CA ARG A 395 -15.39 -41.55 -24.28
C ARG A 395 -16.48 -42.58 -24.58
N LEU A 396 -16.11 -43.74 -25.12
CA LEU A 396 -17.06 -44.80 -25.47
C LEU A 396 -17.58 -45.55 -24.23
N PHE A 397 -16.82 -45.53 -23.12
CA PHE A 397 -17.08 -46.33 -21.92
C PHE A 397 -17.20 -45.52 -20.62
N GLN A 398 -17.23 -44.19 -20.70
CA GLN A 398 -17.69 -43.35 -19.60
C GLN A 398 -19.21 -43.12 -19.75
N PRO A 399 -20.02 -43.36 -18.69
CA PRO A 399 -21.47 -43.17 -18.74
C PRO A 399 -21.88 -41.69 -18.90
#